data_AF-A0A1R2B417-F1
#
_entry.id   AF-A0A1R2B417-F1
#
_cell.length_a   1.000
_cell.length_b   1.000
_cell.length_c   1.000
_cell.angle_alpha   90.00
_cell.angle_beta   90.00
_cell.angle_gamma   90.00
#
_symmetry.space_group_name_H-M   'P 1'
#
loop_
_entity.id
_entity.type
_entity.pdbx_description
1 polymer ?
#
loop_
_entity_poly.entity_id
_entity_poly.type
_entity_poly.pdbx_seq_one_letter_code
_entity_poly.pdbx_strand_id
1 'polypeptide(L)'
;MLATDLNRHVKFSAKIINILPDDVKEEEDLEPERWEKELKVEVTSQDYGLIWYWDIDKFEDRLYMLRELIDEENAPSPDEDPLWDPPEENLIGKGYYSLKPLGLLFDNPFDILIISAWGGDSGYLRMNIVPIDEDGQLIDEGPDTHDELVNQLINFRVEIYEARNLPQTHSNNVYCEFHFPGLGIRRTSIFPGFSEQPVFNWKEQFTNVLVDESLSRYMQTNKLAVCLYGTGMAMKVETPRRTLTRPKNKTNEPKAPCAETIMEENAKKRKAGNEIEIKGKNKNDVRGDGDKGRSGNSTQGKRKNGLDLDKTAMTKKSPSDTSKSDANKGDEKRDCIVF
;
A
#
# COMPACT_ATOMS: atom_id res chain seq x y z
N MET A 1 -36.43 -3.04 -13.30
CA MET A 1 -37.27 -2.89 -14.50
C MET A 1 -36.39 -2.39 -15.64
N LEU A 2 -35.89 -1.15 -15.65
CA LEU A 2 -35.06 -0.61 -16.75
C LEU A 2 -33.90 -1.51 -17.24
N ALA A 3 -33.04 -2.02 -16.35
CA ALA A 3 -31.95 -2.91 -16.77
C ALA A 3 -32.45 -4.24 -17.36
N THR A 4 -33.55 -4.78 -16.84
CA THR A 4 -34.22 -5.98 -17.37
C THR A 4 -34.84 -5.70 -18.73
N ASP A 5 -35.42 -4.52 -18.92
CA ASP A 5 -36.03 -4.09 -20.18
C ASP A 5 -34.95 -3.95 -21.29
N LEU A 6 -33.72 -3.58 -20.91
CA LEU A 6 -32.54 -3.57 -21.78
C LEU A 6 -31.85 -4.94 -21.94
N ASN A 7 -32.43 -6.02 -21.38
CA ASN A 7 -31.86 -7.36 -21.38
C ASN A 7 -30.45 -7.44 -20.75
N ARG A 8 -30.21 -6.65 -19.69
CA ARG A 8 -28.94 -6.59 -18.94
C ARG A 8 -29.12 -7.21 -17.56
N HIS A 9 -28.15 -8.02 -17.12
CA HIS A 9 -28.21 -8.73 -15.83
C HIS A 9 -27.49 -7.95 -14.74
N VAL A 10 -28.03 -6.77 -14.43
CA VAL A 10 -27.49 -5.86 -13.42
C VAL A 10 -28.47 -5.72 -12.25
N LYS A 11 -27.96 -5.84 -11.03
CA LYS A 11 -28.70 -5.65 -9.79
C LYS A 11 -28.17 -4.43 -9.05
N PHE A 12 -29.07 -3.57 -8.62
CA PHE A 12 -28.78 -2.40 -7.79
C PHE A 12 -29.24 -2.65 -6.35
N SER A 13 -28.43 -2.26 -5.37
CA SER A 13 -28.78 -2.28 -3.95
C SER A 13 -28.24 -1.05 -3.25
N ALA A 14 -29.10 -0.32 -2.54
CA ALA A 14 -28.64 0.72 -1.63
C ALA A 14 -27.83 0.08 -0.49
N LYS A 15 -26.67 0.65 -0.16
CA LYS A 15 -25.77 0.24 0.91
C LYS A 15 -25.31 1.46 1.69
N ILE A 16 -25.36 1.36 3.02
CA ILE A 16 -24.70 2.31 3.90
C ILE A 16 -23.29 1.79 4.15
N ILE A 17 -22.28 2.61 3.88
CA ILE A 17 -20.87 2.31 4.07
C ILE A 17 -20.36 3.19 5.20
N ASN A 18 -19.63 2.60 6.14
CA ASN A 18 -18.98 3.32 7.22
C ASN A 18 -17.65 3.90 6.74
N ILE A 19 -17.42 5.17 7.02
CA ILE A 19 -16.12 5.82 6.82
C ILE A 19 -15.28 5.53 8.06
N LEU A 20 -14.37 4.56 7.91
CA LEU A 20 -13.50 4.12 9.01
C LEU A 20 -12.45 5.19 9.31
N PRO A 21 -12.19 5.52 10.58
CA PRO A 21 -11.24 6.58 10.95
C PRO A 21 -9.79 6.22 10.57
N ASP A 22 -8.98 7.22 10.25
CA ASP A 22 -7.53 7.08 10.07
C ASP A 22 -6.74 7.39 11.35
N ASP A 23 -7.27 8.29 12.18
CA ASP A 23 -6.68 8.67 13.46
C ASP A 23 -7.43 8.00 14.61
N VAL A 24 -6.89 6.91 15.14
CA VAL A 24 -7.48 6.12 16.23
C VAL A 24 -6.54 6.13 17.42
N LYS A 25 -7.01 6.59 18.58
CA LYS A 25 -6.24 6.68 19.83
C LYS A 25 -6.78 5.74 20.89
N GLU A 26 -8.10 5.64 20.96
CA GLU A 26 -8.81 4.85 21.97
C GLU A 26 -9.69 3.79 21.30
N GLU A 27 -10.17 2.80 22.05
CA GLU A 27 -11.04 1.76 21.46
C GLU A 27 -12.42 2.33 21.14
N GLU A 28 -12.84 3.38 21.84
CA GLU A 28 -14.07 4.12 21.63
C GLU A 28 -14.11 4.78 20.24
N ASP A 29 -12.97 5.13 19.65
CA ASP A 29 -12.90 5.64 18.27
C ASP A 29 -13.32 4.57 17.23
N LEU A 30 -13.27 3.30 17.62
CA LEU A 30 -13.70 2.16 16.81
C LEU A 30 -15.15 1.75 17.07
N GLU A 31 -15.91 2.54 17.83
CA GLU A 31 -17.36 2.32 18.00
C GLU A 31 -18.12 2.73 16.73
N PRO A 32 -18.90 1.83 16.10
CA PRO A 32 -19.63 2.12 14.87
C PRO A 32 -20.60 3.29 14.93
N GLU A 33 -21.04 3.68 16.12
CA GLU A 33 -21.90 4.84 16.38
C GLU A 33 -21.20 6.17 16.08
N ARG A 34 -19.86 6.22 16.15
CA ARG A 34 -19.06 7.43 15.93
C ARG A 34 -18.62 7.63 14.49
N TRP A 35 -18.73 6.59 13.66
CA TRP A 35 -18.28 6.65 12.29
C TRP A 35 -19.25 7.44 11.41
N GLU A 36 -18.68 8.24 10.51
CA GLU A 36 -19.45 8.85 9.43
C GLU A 36 -19.99 7.76 8.50
N LYS A 37 -21.15 8.02 7.90
CA LYS A 37 -21.87 7.06 7.07
C LYS A 37 -22.15 7.66 5.72
N GLU A 38 -21.85 6.91 4.67
CA GLU A 38 -22.07 7.29 3.28
C GLU A 38 -23.08 6.33 2.65
N LEU A 39 -24.05 6.87 1.90
CA LEU A 39 -24.98 6.07 1.12
C LEU A 39 -24.39 5.83 -0.28
N LYS A 40 -24.21 4.56 -0.66
CA LYS A 40 -23.80 4.14 -2.00
C LYS A 40 -24.78 3.18 -2.62
N VAL A 41 -24.70 3.03 -3.93
CA VAL A 41 -25.43 2.01 -4.70
C VAL A 41 -24.44 0.92 -5.10
N GLU A 42 -24.60 -0.25 -4.51
CA GLU A 42 -23.92 -1.47 -4.95
C GLU A 42 -24.53 -1.93 -6.28
N VAL A 43 -23.69 -1.97 -7.32
CA VAL A 43 -24.04 -2.41 -8.66
C VAL A 43 -23.36 -3.74 -8.91
N THR A 44 -24.15 -4.82 -8.92
CA THR A 44 -23.67 -6.16 -9.24
C THR A 44 -24.01 -6.47 -10.69
N SER A 45 -22.99 -6.57 -11.55
CA SER A 45 -23.17 -6.99 -12.93
C SER A 45 -22.78 -8.45 -13.11
N GLN A 46 -23.75 -9.29 -13.50
CA GLN A 46 -23.48 -10.69 -13.85
C GLN A 46 -22.83 -10.79 -15.23
N ASP A 47 -23.13 -9.84 -16.13
CA ASP A 47 -22.58 -9.80 -17.49
C ASP A 47 -21.05 -9.65 -17.46
N TYR A 48 -20.55 -8.81 -16.53
CA TYR A 48 -19.11 -8.55 -16.37
C TYR A 48 -18.48 -9.31 -15.20
N GLY A 49 -19.29 -9.89 -14.31
CA GLY A 49 -18.81 -10.54 -13.10
C GLY A 49 -18.23 -9.58 -12.06
N LEU A 50 -18.58 -8.29 -12.13
CA LEU A 50 -18.01 -7.21 -11.31
C LEU A 50 -19.02 -6.63 -10.33
N ILE A 51 -18.50 -6.07 -9.24
CA ILE A 51 -19.26 -5.29 -8.26
C ILE A 51 -18.64 -3.89 -8.18
N TRP A 52 -19.48 -2.86 -8.33
CA TRP A 52 -19.12 -1.45 -8.14
C TRP A 52 -19.95 -0.83 -7.03
N TYR A 53 -19.46 0.29 -6.50
CA TYR A 53 -20.18 1.12 -5.55
C TYR A 53 -20.22 2.55 -6.07
N TRP A 54 -21.39 2.97 -6.52
CA TRP A 54 -21.60 4.33 -7.01
C TRP A 54 -22.08 5.23 -5.89
N ASP A 55 -21.60 6.47 -5.88
CA ASP A 55 -22.28 7.53 -5.13
C ASP A 55 -23.65 7.82 -5.74
N ILE A 56 -24.45 8.62 -5.01
CA ILE A 56 -25.81 8.96 -5.42
C ILE A 56 -25.79 9.73 -6.73
N ASP A 57 -24.86 10.69 -6.87
CA ASP A 57 -24.76 11.57 -8.03
C ASP A 57 -24.47 10.77 -9.31
N LYS A 58 -23.46 9.89 -9.28
CA LYS A 58 -23.12 8.96 -10.36
C LYS A 58 -24.30 8.05 -10.69
N PHE A 59 -25.02 7.54 -9.69
CA PHE A 59 -26.19 6.71 -9.96
C PHE A 59 -27.31 7.50 -10.64
N GLU A 60 -27.58 8.75 -10.23
CA GLU A 60 -28.58 9.61 -10.86
C GLU A 60 -28.22 9.95 -12.30
N ASP A 61 -26.96 10.31 -12.55
CA ASP A 61 -26.44 10.57 -13.91
C ASP A 61 -26.61 9.34 -14.81
N ARG A 62 -26.21 8.16 -14.34
CA ARG A 62 -26.37 6.91 -15.10
C ARG A 62 -27.84 6.53 -15.29
N LEU A 63 -28.70 6.83 -14.32
CA LEU A 63 -30.14 6.61 -14.44
C LEU A 63 -30.78 7.52 -15.49
N TYR A 64 -30.29 8.76 -15.62
CA TYR A 64 -30.70 9.68 -16.68
C TYR A 64 -30.29 9.13 -18.06
N MET A 65 -29.02 8.74 -18.23
CA MET A 65 -28.52 8.10 -19.47
C MET A 65 -29.31 6.84 -19.85
N LEU A 66 -29.66 6.01 -18.86
CA LEU A 66 -30.46 4.80 -19.08
C LEU A 66 -31.86 5.08 -19.60
N ARG A 67 -32.47 6.20 -19.20
CA ARG A 67 -33.79 6.60 -19.70
C ARG A 67 -33.70 7.04 -21.16
N GLU A 68 -32.68 7.81 -21.50
CA GLU A 68 -32.44 8.22 -22.90
C GLU A 68 -32.19 7.00 -23.80
N LEU A 69 -31.44 5.99 -23.32
CA LEU A 69 -31.19 4.75 -24.07
C LEU A 69 -32.42 3.87 -24.28
N ILE A 70 -33.47 3.99 -23.46
CA ILE A 70 -34.72 3.26 -23.71
C ILE A 70 -35.52 3.94 -24.83
N ASP A 71 -35.38 5.25 -24.95
CA ASP A 71 -36.00 6.03 -26.02
C ASP A 71 -35.25 5.86 -27.37
N GLU A 72 -33.98 5.45 -27.33
CA GLU A 72 -33.15 5.17 -28.51
C GLU A 72 -33.08 3.66 -28.83
N GLU A 73 -33.34 3.26 -30.09
CA GLU A 73 -33.28 1.84 -30.50
C GLU A 73 -31.84 1.28 -30.67
N ASN A 74 -30.80 2.07 -30.41
CA ASN A 74 -29.40 1.67 -30.62
C ASN A 74 -28.72 1.25 -29.32
N ALA A 75 -27.99 0.14 -29.36
CA ALA A 75 -27.13 -0.26 -28.25
C ALA A 75 -25.95 0.73 -28.10
N PRO A 76 -25.66 1.21 -26.88
CA PRO A 76 -24.54 2.12 -26.65
C PRO A 76 -23.21 1.45 -26.97
N SER A 77 -22.21 2.24 -27.38
CA SER A 77 -20.85 1.74 -27.44
C SER A 77 -20.34 1.40 -26.02
N PRO A 78 -19.33 0.52 -25.84
CA PRO A 78 -18.85 0.14 -24.51
C PRO A 78 -18.39 1.32 -23.64
N ASP A 79 -17.89 2.39 -24.25
CA ASP A 79 -17.45 3.61 -23.56
C ASP A 79 -18.64 4.53 -23.18
N GLU A 80 -19.80 4.31 -23.79
CA GLU A 80 -21.05 5.06 -23.55
C GLU A 80 -22.07 4.24 -22.75
N ASP A 81 -21.75 3.00 -22.38
CA ASP A 81 -22.65 2.10 -21.68
C ASP A 81 -22.81 2.55 -20.21
N PRO A 82 -23.98 3.09 -19.80
CA PRO A 82 -24.15 3.61 -18.46
C PRO A 82 -24.14 2.52 -17.39
N LEU A 83 -24.23 1.23 -17.78
CA LEU A 83 -24.19 0.07 -16.89
C LEU A 83 -22.80 -0.58 -16.78
N TRP A 84 -21.79 0.03 -17.40
CA TRP A 84 -20.42 -0.45 -17.32
C TRP A 84 -19.50 0.60 -16.68
N ASP A 85 -18.56 0.09 -15.88
CA ASP A 85 -17.39 0.81 -15.41
C ASP A 85 -16.17 -0.12 -15.52
N PRO A 86 -14.96 0.44 -15.63
CA PRO A 86 -13.75 -0.36 -15.47
C PRO A 86 -13.72 -1.02 -14.08
N PRO A 87 -12.97 -2.12 -13.90
CA PRO A 87 -12.75 -2.69 -12.58
C PRO A 87 -12.12 -1.67 -11.63
N GLU A 88 -12.78 -1.39 -10.51
CA GLU A 88 -12.32 -0.45 -9.49
C GLU A 88 -11.95 -1.17 -8.19
N GLU A 89 -10.94 -0.64 -7.51
CA GLU A 89 -10.53 -1.07 -6.18
C GLU A 89 -11.45 -0.46 -5.12
N ASN A 90 -11.87 -1.28 -4.16
CA ASN A 90 -12.73 -0.88 -3.07
C ASN A 90 -12.07 -1.21 -1.74
N LEU A 91 -12.29 -0.36 -0.74
CA LEU A 91 -11.82 -0.61 0.62
C LEU A 91 -12.57 -1.81 1.19
N ILE A 92 -11.85 -2.91 1.44
CA ILE A 92 -12.37 -4.10 2.13
C ILE A 92 -12.58 -3.77 3.61
N GLY A 93 -11.61 -3.06 4.18
CA GLY A 93 -11.62 -2.68 5.58
C GLY A 93 -10.29 -2.11 6.04
N LYS A 94 -10.21 -1.73 7.32
CA LYS A 94 -8.99 -1.23 7.96
C LYS A 94 -8.60 -2.11 9.14
N GLY A 95 -7.31 -2.42 9.25
CA GLY A 95 -6.71 -2.96 10.47
C GLY A 95 -5.97 -1.84 11.22
N TYR A 96 -6.04 -1.85 12.56
CA TYR A 96 -5.40 -0.85 13.40
C TYR A 96 -4.26 -1.45 14.23
N TYR A 97 -3.01 -1.17 13.84
CA TYR A 97 -1.82 -1.69 14.51
C TYR A 97 -1.32 -0.73 15.60
N SER A 98 -1.11 -1.21 16.83
CA SER A 98 -0.59 -0.36 17.90
C SER A 98 0.89 -0.05 17.69
N LEU A 99 1.24 1.24 17.74
CA LEU A 99 2.63 1.70 17.65
C LEU A 99 3.34 1.85 19.00
N LYS A 100 2.64 1.60 20.11
CA LYS A 100 3.22 1.67 21.46
C LYS A 100 4.50 0.84 21.60
N PRO A 101 4.57 -0.41 21.10
CA PRO A 101 5.80 -1.20 21.17
C PRO A 101 6.98 -0.59 20.41
N LEU A 102 6.73 0.03 19.25
CA LEU A 102 7.76 0.71 18.47
C LEU A 102 8.37 1.90 19.22
N GLY A 103 7.56 2.62 20.01
CA GLY A 103 8.02 3.71 20.86
C GLY A 103 8.91 3.27 22.03
N LEU A 104 9.04 1.97 22.26
CA LEU A 104 9.99 1.35 23.19
C LEU A 104 10.99 0.44 22.47
N LEU A 105 11.08 0.54 21.14
CA LEU A 105 11.92 -0.29 20.28
C LEU A 105 11.71 -1.81 20.51
N PHE A 106 10.46 -2.22 20.73
CA PHE A 106 10.06 -3.63 20.66
C PHE A 106 9.31 -3.96 19.37
N ASP A 107 9.50 -5.19 18.88
CA ASP A 107 8.64 -5.74 17.85
C ASP A 107 7.32 -6.25 18.44
N ASN A 108 6.27 -6.32 17.62
CA ASN A 108 4.95 -6.73 18.07
C ASN A 108 4.21 -7.50 16.95
N PRO A 109 4.61 -8.74 16.66
CA PRO A 109 3.93 -9.55 15.65
C PRO A 109 2.48 -9.77 16.07
N PHE A 110 1.54 -9.28 15.26
CA PHE A 110 0.12 -9.28 15.62
C PHE A 110 -0.77 -9.70 14.44
N ASP A 111 -1.82 -10.46 14.76
CA ASP A 111 -2.92 -10.75 13.85
C ASP A 111 -4.03 -9.72 14.11
N ILE A 112 -4.05 -8.66 13.31
CA ILE A 112 -4.98 -7.54 13.47
C ILE A 112 -6.32 -7.91 12.86
N LEU A 113 -7.42 -7.65 13.58
CA LEU A 113 -8.76 -7.71 13.02
C LEU A 113 -8.97 -6.63 11.96
N ILE A 114 -9.47 -7.01 10.79
CA ILE A 114 -9.84 -6.07 9.74
C ILE A 114 -11.30 -5.68 9.96
N ILE A 115 -11.55 -4.41 10.25
CA ILE A 115 -12.90 -3.86 10.39
C ILE A 115 -13.43 -3.51 9.01
N SER A 116 -14.59 -4.03 8.66
CA SER A 116 -15.22 -3.86 7.34
C SER A 116 -15.82 -2.46 7.18
N ALA A 117 -15.63 -1.86 6.00
CA ALA A 117 -16.37 -0.64 5.64
C ALA A 117 -17.88 -0.91 5.50
N TRP A 118 -18.29 -2.15 5.24
CA TRP A 118 -19.70 -2.56 5.12
C TRP A 118 -20.33 -3.03 6.43
N GLY A 119 -19.57 -2.93 7.54
CA GLY A 119 -19.98 -3.39 8.86
C GLY A 119 -19.50 -4.81 9.18
N GLY A 120 -19.26 -5.04 10.47
CA GLY A 120 -18.67 -6.28 10.99
C GLY A 120 -17.19 -6.44 10.65
N ASP A 121 -16.72 -7.68 10.72
CA ASP A 121 -15.32 -8.03 10.56
C ASP A 121 -15.06 -8.61 9.16
N SER A 122 -13.94 -8.22 8.55
CA SER A 122 -13.49 -8.59 7.20
C SER A 122 -12.20 -9.41 7.22
N GLY A 123 -11.99 -10.23 8.26
CA GLY A 123 -10.85 -11.13 8.38
C GLY A 123 -9.71 -10.59 9.25
N TYR A 124 -8.50 -11.11 9.04
CA TYR A 124 -7.32 -10.78 9.83
C TYR A 124 -6.13 -10.43 8.93
N LEU A 125 -5.30 -9.47 9.37
CA LEU A 125 -4.03 -9.13 8.74
C LEU A 125 -2.88 -9.45 9.69
N ARG A 126 -1.96 -10.30 9.25
CA ARG A 126 -0.73 -10.59 10.00
C ARG A 126 0.36 -9.62 9.60
N MET A 127 0.82 -8.81 10.55
CA MET A 127 1.91 -7.87 10.33
C MET A 127 2.79 -7.68 11.58
N ASN A 128 3.96 -7.09 11.37
CA ASN A 128 4.88 -6.68 12.43
C ASN A 128 5.58 -5.39 12.03
N ILE A 129 5.98 -4.59 13.01
CA ILE A 129 6.93 -3.50 12.84
C ILE A 129 8.11 -3.81 13.73
N VAL A 130 9.26 -3.98 13.11
CA VAL A 130 10.47 -4.54 13.72
C VAL A 130 11.52 -3.44 13.81
N PRO A 131 11.88 -2.97 15.00
CA PRO A 131 13.03 -2.08 15.21
C PRO A 131 14.31 -2.76 14.76
N ILE A 132 15.16 -2.02 14.03
CA ILE A 132 16.42 -2.55 13.50
C ILE A 132 17.56 -1.57 13.72
N ASP A 133 18.79 -2.08 13.76
CA ASP A 133 19.99 -1.24 13.76
C ASP A 133 20.35 -0.74 12.35
N GLU A 134 21.51 -0.10 12.20
CA GLU A 134 22.02 0.40 10.91
C GLU A 134 22.35 -0.73 9.92
N ASP A 135 22.69 -1.92 10.42
CA ASP A 135 23.00 -3.11 9.63
C ASP A 135 21.73 -3.95 9.32
N GLY A 136 20.57 -3.53 9.80
CA GLY A 136 19.28 -4.18 9.62
C GLY A 136 19.02 -5.38 10.54
N GLN A 137 19.84 -5.56 11.57
CA GLN A 137 19.67 -6.56 12.63
C GLN A 137 18.66 -6.09 13.68
N LEU A 138 18.13 -7.03 14.44
CA LEU A 138 17.20 -6.72 15.54
C LEU A 138 17.92 -5.96 16.66
N ILE A 139 17.22 -4.98 17.22
CA ILE A 139 17.67 -4.28 18.42
C ILE A 139 17.21 -5.09 19.65
N ASP A 140 18.14 -5.39 20.55
CA ASP A 140 17.85 -6.08 21.83
C ASP A 140 17.60 -5.10 23.00
N GLU A 141 18.07 -3.84 22.88
CA GLU A 141 17.97 -2.82 23.92
C GLU A 141 17.12 -1.64 23.46
N GLY A 142 15.99 -1.43 24.12
CA GLY A 142 15.12 -0.27 23.93
C GLY A 142 15.25 0.76 25.06
N PRO A 143 14.72 1.98 24.88
CA PRO A 143 14.63 2.97 25.95
C PRO A 143 13.68 2.52 27.07
N ASP A 144 13.87 3.04 28.28
CA ASP A 144 12.95 2.79 29.40
C ASP A 144 11.63 3.56 29.23
N THR A 145 11.71 4.73 28.59
CA THR A 145 10.56 5.62 28.35
C THR A 145 10.52 6.14 26.92
N HIS A 146 9.32 6.42 26.42
CA HIS A 146 9.09 6.93 25.06
C HIS A 146 9.72 8.32 24.82
N ASP A 147 9.93 9.10 25.88
CA ASP A 147 10.49 10.45 25.81
C ASP A 147 11.98 10.43 25.47
N GLU A 148 12.68 9.32 25.75
CA GLU A 148 14.10 9.14 25.43
C GLU A 148 14.36 9.04 23.92
N LEU A 149 13.36 8.63 23.13
CA LEU A 149 13.47 8.61 21.68
C LEU A 149 13.35 9.99 21.05
N VAL A 150 12.86 11.00 21.77
CA VAL A 150 12.68 12.34 21.19
C VAL A 150 14.03 12.91 20.78
N ASN A 151 14.10 13.43 19.56
CA ASN A 151 15.29 13.87 18.83
C ASN A 151 16.31 12.76 18.50
N GLN A 152 15.94 11.49 18.61
CA GLN A 152 16.75 10.36 18.13
C GLN A 152 16.36 9.96 16.71
N LEU A 153 17.32 9.33 16.02
CA LEU A 153 17.09 8.66 14.74
C LEU A 153 16.84 7.18 15.02
N ILE A 154 15.73 6.65 14.52
CA ILE A 154 15.42 5.22 14.62
C ILE A 154 15.38 4.59 13.23
N ASN A 155 15.67 3.29 13.18
CA ASN A 155 15.45 2.46 12.00
C ASN A 155 14.45 1.35 12.36
N PHE A 156 13.55 1.03 11.43
CA PHE A 156 12.60 -0.06 11.61
C PHE A 156 12.20 -0.64 10.25
N ARG A 157 11.66 -1.86 10.28
CA ARG A 157 11.13 -2.57 9.12
C ARG A 157 9.67 -2.87 9.33
N VAL A 158 8.82 -2.46 8.39
CA VAL A 158 7.42 -2.88 8.37
C VAL A 158 7.34 -4.18 7.58
N GLU A 159 6.71 -5.20 8.18
CA GLU A 159 6.52 -6.51 7.57
C GLU A 159 5.03 -6.83 7.50
N ILE A 160 4.48 -6.97 6.29
CA ILE A 160 3.09 -7.38 6.04
C ILE A 160 3.13 -8.78 5.44
N TYR A 161 2.72 -9.79 6.21
CA TYR A 161 2.90 -11.19 5.84
C TYR A 161 1.77 -11.71 4.96
N GLU A 162 0.55 -11.72 5.50
CA GLU A 162 -0.62 -12.31 4.86
C GLU A 162 -1.90 -11.71 5.44
N ALA A 163 -2.99 -11.80 4.68
CA ALA A 163 -4.33 -11.62 5.22
C ALA A 163 -5.09 -12.97 5.16
N ARG A 164 -6.10 -13.15 6.01
CA ARG A 164 -6.88 -14.39 6.11
C ARG A 164 -8.35 -14.10 6.33
N ASN A 165 -9.21 -15.00 5.86
CA ASN A 165 -10.67 -14.94 6.03
C ASN A 165 -11.27 -13.65 5.45
N LEU A 166 -10.72 -13.17 4.33
CA LEU A 166 -11.25 -12.00 3.64
C LEU A 166 -12.60 -12.31 2.96
N PRO A 167 -13.49 -11.31 2.81
CA PRO A 167 -14.77 -11.52 2.15
C PRO A 167 -14.56 -11.85 0.67
N GLN A 168 -15.03 -13.04 0.28
CA GLN A 168 -14.93 -13.57 -1.08
C GLN A 168 -15.30 -12.52 -2.16
N THR A 169 -16.39 -11.77 -2.00
CA THR A 169 -16.85 -10.82 -3.03
C THR A 169 -15.91 -9.66 -3.32
N HIS A 170 -14.94 -9.36 -2.45
CA HIS A 170 -14.00 -8.24 -2.61
C HIS A 170 -12.54 -8.67 -2.60
N SER A 171 -12.28 -9.97 -2.55
CA SER A 171 -10.93 -10.54 -2.36
C SER A 171 -10.22 -10.85 -3.67
N ASN A 172 -10.34 -9.98 -4.68
CA ASN A 172 -9.63 -10.11 -5.94
C ASN A 172 -8.64 -8.95 -6.12
N ASN A 173 -7.41 -9.22 -6.58
CA ASN A 173 -6.38 -8.19 -6.75
C ASN A 173 -6.14 -7.40 -5.45
N VAL A 174 -5.93 -8.12 -4.35
CA VAL A 174 -5.87 -7.52 -3.00
C VAL A 174 -4.51 -6.87 -2.75
N TYR A 175 -4.49 -5.73 -2.06
CA TYR A 175 -3.26 -5.09 -1.56
C TYR A 175 -3.53 -4.29 -0.29
N CYS A 176 -2.45 -3.98 0.45
CA CYS A 176 -2.52 -3.12 1.63
C CYS A 176 -1.93 -1.74 1.32
N GLU A 177 -2.48 -0.72 1.96
CA GLU A 177 -1.95 0.64 2.01
C GLU A 177 -1.89 1.13 3.46
N PHE A 178 -0.86 1.88 3.81
CA PHE A 178 -0.81 2.60 5.09
C PHE A 178 -0.12 3.95 4.93
N HIS A 179 -0.41 4.87 5.85
CA HIS A 179 0.24 6.17 5.93
C HIS A 179 0.94 6.31 7.28
N PHE A 180 2.26 6.24 7.29
CA PHE A 180 3.04 6.48 8.49
C PHE A 180 3.45 7.96 8.55
N PRO A 181 3.27 8.66 9.69
CA PRO A 181 3.58 10.08 9.80
C PRO A 181 5.01 10.42 9.35
N GLY A 182 5.13 11.41 8.48
CA GLY A 182 6.42 11.86 7.94
C GLY A 182 7.05 10.95 6.87
N LEU A 183 6.51 9.75 6.62
CA LEU A 183 7.04 8.81 5.64
C LEU A 183 6.19 8.72 4.37
N GLY A 184 4.97 9.26 4.37
CA GLY A 184 4.06 9.24 3.23
C GLY A 184 3.30 7.92 3.10
N ILE A 185 2.57 7.79 2.00
CA ILE A 185 1.77 6.58 1.72
C ILE A 185 2.68 5.46 1.24
N ARG A 186 2.43 4.24 1.71
CA ARG A 186 3.08 3.00 1.25
C ARG A 186 2.07 1.96 0.88
N ARG A 187 2.37 1.19 -0.16
CA ARG A 187 1.51 0.17 -0.74
C ARG A 187 2.28 -1.12 -0.97
N THR A 188 1.64 -2.25 -0.68
CA THR A 188 2.17 -3.56 -1.07
C THR A 188 2.00 -3.77 -2.57
N SER A 189 2.69 -4.77 -3.13
CA SER A 189 2.32 -5.28 -4.45
C SER A 189 0.92 -5.89 -4.41
N ILE A 190 0.20 -5.77 -5.52
CA ILE A 190 -1.10 -6.42 -5.70
C ILE A 190 -0.92 -7.93 -5.73
N PHE A 191 -1.66 -8.64 -4.88
CA PHE A 191 -1.81 -10.09 -4.97
C PHE A 191 -2.79 -10.41 -6.11
N PRO A 192 -2.32 -11.00 -7.23
CA PRO A 192 -3.13 -11.11 -8.42
C PRO A 192 -4.24 -12.16 -8.28
N GLY A 193 -5.41 -11.83 -8.81
CA GLY A 193 -6.55 -12.74 -8.85
C GLY A 193 -7.24 -12.91 -7.49
N PHE A 194 -8.10 -13.91 -7.43
CA PHE A 194 -8.96 -14.18 -6.29
C PHE A 194 -8.20 -14.92 -5.18
N SER A 195 -8.20 -14.38 -3.96
CA SER A 195 -7.73 -15.09 -2.77
C SER A 195 -8.32 -14.50 -1.49
N GLU A 196 -8.99 -15.34 -0.71
CA GLU A 196 -9.46 -15.01 0.65
C GLU A 196 -8.30 -15.05 1.68
N GLN A 197 -7.12 -15.51 1.26
CA GLN A 197 -5.91 -15.66 2.07
C GLN A 197 -4.66 -15.21 1.29
N PRO A 198 -4.56 -13.94 0.88
CA PRO A 198 -3.42 -13.46 0.10
C PRO A 198 -2.16 -13.43 0.97
N VAL A 199 -1.05 -13.94 0.43
CA VAL A 199 0.26 -13.91 1.06
C VAL A 199 1.09 -12.83 0.37
N PHE A 200 1.42 -11.76 1.10
CA PHE A 200 2.16 -10.61 0.58
C PHE A 200 3.68 -10.77 0.78
N ASN A 201 4.10 -11.25 1.95
CA ASN A 201 5.52 -11.30 2.37
C ASN A 201 6.27 -9.98 2.08
N TRP A 202 5.57 -8.86 2.25
CA TRP A 202 6.07 -7.55 1.91
C TRP A 202 6.89 -6.99 3.06
N LYS A 203 8.05 -6.40 2.75
CA LYS A 203 8.96 -5.80 3.72
C LYS A 203 9.51 -4.48 3.18
N GLU A 204 9.47 -3.44 3.99
CA GLU A 204 10.13 -2.17 3.69
C GLU A 204 10.85 -1.65 4.93
N GLN A 205 12.08 -1.20 4.74
CA GLN A 205 12.93 -0.63 5.78
C GLN A 205 12.91 0.88 5.71
N PHE A 206 12.73 1.50 6.87
CA PHE A 206 12.83 2.94 7.07
C PHE A 206 14.04 3.20 7.95
N THR A 207 14.95 4.04 7.46
CA THR A 207 16.21 4.36 8.11
C THR A 207 16.29 5.85 8.39
N ASN A 208 16.96 6.22 9.48
CA ASN A 208 17.18 7.59 9.90
C ASN A 208 15.87 8.37 10.06
N VAL A 209 14.86 7.73 10.65
CA VAL A 209 13.59 8.39 10.95
C VAL A 209 13.78 9.20 12.22
N LEU A 210 13.73 10.53 12.09
CA LEU A 210 13.80 11.43 13.23
C LEU A 210 12.50 11.37 14.03
N VAL A 211 12.62 11.02 15.30
CA VAL A 211 11.49 11.01 16.24
C VAL A 211 11.38 12.39 16.87
N ASP A 212 10.49 13.22 16.35
CA ASP A 212 10.11 14.47 17.01
C ASP A 212 9.06 14.22 18.12
N GLU A 213 8.70 15.26 18.86
CA GLU A 213 7.67 15.18 19.91
C GLU A 213 6.32 14.68 19.37
N SER A 214 6.00 15.03 18.12
CA SER A 214 4.73 14.65 17.50
C SER A 214 4.69 13.17 17.16
N LEU A 215 5.78 12.61 16.62
CA LEU A 215 5.92 11.20 16.30
C LEU A 215 6.03 10.37 17.57
N SER A 216 6.76 10.81 18.59
CA SER A 216 6.80 10.13 19.88
C SER A 216 5.39 10.02 20.49
N ARG A 217 4.63 11.13 20.51
CA ARG A 217 3.23 11.11 20.96
C ARG A 217 2.37 10.20 20.08
N TYR A 218 2.51 10.26 18.76
CA TYR A 218 1.76 9.41 17.85
C TYR A 218 2.01 7.92 18.12
N MET A 219 3.27 7.51 18.32
CA MET A 219 3.60 6.12 18.68
C MET A 219 2.99 5.70 20.03
N GLN A 220 2.92 6.62 21.00
CA GLN A 220 2.35 6.36 22.32
C GLN A 220 0.84 6.20 22.33
N THR A 221 0.11 6.99 21.54
CA THR A 221 -1.35 7.03 21.64
C THR A 221 -2.05 6.41 20.45
N ASN A 222 -1.52 6.55 19.25
CA ASN A 222 -2.27 6.27 18.03
C ASN A 222 -2.02 4.84 17.53
N LYS A 223 -2.97 4.35 16.75
CA LYS A 223 -2.83 3.12 15.97
C LYS A 223 -2.56 3.49 14.51
N LEU A 224 -1.65 2.75 13.87
CA LEU A 224 -1.44 2.83 12.44
C LEU A 224 -2.61 2.15 11.72
N ALA A 225 -3.38 2.91 10.97
CA ALA A 225 -4.41 2.39 10.10
C ALA A 225 -3.79 1.76 8.84
N VAL A 226 -4.09 0.49 8.60
CA VAL A 226 -3.69 -0.26 7.41
C VAL A 226 -4.95 -0.60 6.63
N CYS A 227 -5.11 0.06 5.49
CA CYS A 227 -6.23 -0.11 4.57
C CYS A 227 -5.99 -1.34 3.71
N LEU A 228 -6.99 -2.22 3.62
CA LEU A 228 -6.97 -3.36 2.72
C LEU A 228 -7.93 -3.10 1.57
N TYR A 229 -7.42 -3.16 0.33
CA TYR A 229 -8.20 -2.92 -0.88
C TYR A 229 -8.33 -4.17 -1.73
N GLY A 230 -9.40 -4.25 -2.51
CA GLY A 230 -9.59 -5.28 -3.52
C GLY A 230 -10.71 -4.95 -4.50
N THR A 231 -10.72 -5.64 -5.64
CA THR A 231 -11.74 -5.48 -6.67
C THR A 231 -12.96 -6.34 -6.35
N GLY A 232 -14.15 -5.75 -6.50
CA GLY A 232 -15.42 -6.45 -6.34
C GLY A 232 -15.70 -7.43 -7.48
N MET A 233 -15.97 -8.70 -7.15
CA MET A 233 -16.29 -9.76 -8.10
C MET A 233 -17.60 -10.45 -7.71
N ALA A 234 -18.56 -10.51 -8.65
CA ALA A 234 -19.88 -11.12 -8.47
C ALA A 234 -19.86 -12.65 -8.52
N MET A 235 -18.75 -13.25 -8.96
CA MET A 235 -18.54 -14.70 -9.05
C MET A 235 -17.08 -15.05 -8.67
N LYS A 236 -16.80 -16.29 -8.22
CA LYS A 236 -15.42 -16.82 -8.24
C LYS A 236 -15.02 -17.02 -9.69
N VAL A 237 -14.60 -15.94 -10.35
CA VAL A 237 -13.98 -16.08 -11.65
C VAL A 237 -12.54 -16.51 -11.36
N GLU A 238 -12.27 -17.82 -11.46
CA GLU A 238 -10.90 -18.28 -11.67
C GLU A 238 -10.35 -17.47 -12.84
N THR A 239 -9.31 -16.68 -12.61
CA THR A 239 -8.79 -15.71 -13.57
C THR A 239 -8.68 -16.41 -14.92
N PRO A 240 -9.47 -16.04 -15.94
CA PRO A 240 -9.41 -16.77 -17.19
C PRO A 240 -8.05 -16.46 -17.79
N ARG A 241 -7.18 -17.46 -17.95
CA ARG A 241 -6.11 -17.40 -18.96
C ARG A 241 -6.77 -17.44 -20.34
N ARG A 242 -7.46 -16.37 -20.71
CA ARG A 242 -7.95 -16.13 -22.06
C ARG A 242 -7.70 -14.66 -22.39
N THR A 243 -6.71 -14.48 -23.25
CA THR A 243 -6.57 -13.36 -24.16
C THR A 243 -7.92 -13.03 -24.81
N LEU A 244 -8.64 -12.06 -24.24
CA LEU A 244 -9.57 -11.26 -25.01
C LEU A 244 -8.72 -10.37 -25.89
N THR A 245 -8.40 -10.85 -27.09
CA THR A 245 -7.88 -9.98 -28.15
C THR A 245 -8.98 -8.97 -28.46
N ARG A 246 -8.75 -7.72 -28.04
CA ARG A 246 -9.43 -6.53 -28.55
C ARG A 246 -9.56 -6.65 -30.08
N PRO A 247 -10.76 -6.48 -30.68
CA PRO A 247 -10.85 -6.38 -32.13
C PRO A 247 -9.97 -5.21 -32.57
N LYS A 248 -8.99 -5.51 -33.43
CA LYS A 248 -8.10 -4.50 -34.00
C LYS A 248 -8.92 -3.54 -34.82
N ASN A 249 -9.18 -2.36 -34.28
CA ASN A 249 -9.63 -1.23 -35.09
C ASN A 249 -8.50 -0.91 -36.08
N LYS A 250 -8.82 -0.96 -37.39
CA LYS A 250 -7.94 -0.45 -38.44
C LYS A 250 -7.95 1.08 -38.33
N THR A 251 -7.06 1.63 -37.52
CA THR A 251 -6.79 3.06 -37.53
C THR A 251 -5.96 3.36 -38.79
N ASN A 252 -6.56 4.05 -39.75
CA ASN A 252 -5.81 4.82 -40.74
C ASN A 252 -5.04 5.89 -39.97
N GLU A 253 -3.71 5.81 -39.98
CA GLU A 253 -2.83 6.85 -39.43
C GLU A 253 -3.03 8.18 -40.19
N PRO A 254 -3.18 9.31 -39.48
CA PRO A 254 -2.58 10.55 -39.91
C PRO A 254 -1.24 10.69 -39.19
N LYS A 255 -0.13 10.47 -39.91
CA LYS A 255 1.22 10.83 -39.47
C LYS A 255 1.31 12.35 -39.33
N ALA A 256 1.24 12.85 -38.10
CA ALA A 256 1.81 14.14 -37.75
C ALA A 256 3.30 13.93 -37.41
N PRO A 257 4.25 14.61 -38.10
CA PRO A 257 5.67 14.49 -37.78
C PRO A 257 5.99 15.27 -36.50
N CYS A 258 6.52 14.58 -35.49
CA CYS A 258 7.08 15.20 -34.29
C CYS A 258 8.43 15.88 -34.63
N ALA A 259 8.60 17.12 -34.20
CA ALA A 259 9.65 18.05 -34.64
C ALA A 259 11.07 17.78 -34.06
N GLU A 260 11.30 16.65 -33.40
CA GLU A 260 12.60 16.35 -32.77
C GLU A 260 13.55 15.52 -33.65
N THR A 261 13.10 14.98 -34.78
CA THR A 261 13.94 14.11 -35.64
C THR A 261 14.68 14.87 -36.77
N ILE A 262 14.45 16.17 -36.95
CA ILE A 262 15.08 16.97 -38.03
C ILE A 262 16.39 17.66 -37.57
N MET A 263 16.60 17.84 -36.27
CA MET A 263 17.86 18.43 -35.76
C MET A 263 19.01 17.41 -35.65
N GLU A 264 18.71 16.12 -35.51
CA GLU A 264 19.75 15.09 -35.34
C GLU A 264 20.32 14.56 -36.68
N GLU A 265 19.53 14.62 -37.77
CA GLU A 265 20.01 14.22 -39.11
C GLU A 265 20.89 15.30 -39.77
N ASN A 266 20.69 16.58 -39.44
CA ASN A 266 21.51 17.69 -39.96
C ASN A 266 22.86 17.87 -39.23
N ALA A 267 23.00 17.37 -38.01
CA ALA A 267 24.27 17.37 -37.27
C ALA A 267 25.24 16.27 -37.78
N LYS A 268 24.71 15.13 -38.26
CA LYS A 268 25.54 14.05 -38.85
C LYS A 268 26.01 14.36 -40.26
N LYS A 269 25.23 15.10 -41.07
CA LYS A 269 25.66 15.57 -42.41
C LYS A 269 26.72 16.68 -42.39
N ARG A 270 26.84 17.47 -41.31
CA ARG A 270 27.91 18.49 -41.17
C ARG A 270 29.26 17.93 -40.72
N LYS A 271 29.32 16.76 -40.07
CA LYS A 271 30.59 16.11 -39.69
C LYS A 271 31.25 15.31 -40.82
N ALA A 272 30.49 14.88 -41.83
CA ALA A 272 31.05 14.20 -43.02
C ALA A 272 31.55 15.16 -44.12
N GLY A 273 31.17 16.45 -44.07
CA GLY A 273 31.61 17.46 -45.04
C GLY A 273 32.94 18.14 -44.74
N ASN A 274 33.40 18.12 -43.47
CA ASN A 274 34.64 18.79 -43.06
C ASN A 274 35.89 17.89 -43.10
N GLU A 275 35.76 16.63 -43.50
CA GLU A 275 36.88 15.66 -43.54
C GLU A 275 37.55 15.56 -44.92
N ILE A 276 37.08 16.32 -45.92
CA ILE A 276 37.63 16.34 -47.29
C ILE A 276 38.49 17.58 -47.57
N GLU A 277 38.42 18.64 -46.75
CA GLU A 277 39.10 19.92 -47.03
C GLU A 277 40.38 20.19 -46.20
N ILE A 278 40.92 19.19 -45.49
CA ILE A 278 42.23 19.28 -44.82
C ILE A 278 43.15 18.12 -45.25
N LYS A 279 43.23 17.87 -46.56
CA LYS A 279 44.35 17.16 -47.20
C LYS A 279 44.97 18.08 -48.24
N GLY A 280 45.65 19.12 -47.74
CA GLY A 280 46.21 20.13 -48.62
C GLY A 280 47.07 21.18 -47.91
N LYS A 281 47.96 20.77 -47.00
CA LYS A 281 49.26 21.45 -46.78
C LYS A 281 50.14 20.68 -45.80
N ASN A 282 51.15 20.07 -46.41
CA ASN A 282 52.34 19.52 -45.77
C ASN A 282 53.22 20.64 -45.19
N LYS A 283 54.00 20.25 -44.16
CA LYS A 283 55.47 20.40 -43.98
C LYS A 283 56.01 21.24 -42.81
N ASN A 284 56.98 20.57 -42.14
CA ASN A 284 58.12 21.02 -41.31
C ASN A 284 57.84 21.10 -39.80
N ASP A 285 58.34 20.14 -39.00
CA ASP A 285 59.69 20.07 -38.35
C ASP A 285 59.62 20.73 -36.94
N VAL A 286 60.20 20.31 -35.81
CA VAL A 286 61.29 19.36 -35.45
C VAL A 286 61.41 19.34 -33.90
N ARG A 287 61.83 18.20 -33.30
CA ARG A 287 62.47 17.97 -31.95
C ARG A 287 61.66 18.35 -30.68
N GLY A 288 61.79 17.72 -29.51
CA GLY A 288 62.65 16.70 -28.90
C GLY A 288 62.08 16.42 -27.47
N ASP A 289 62.11 15.21 -26.91
CA ASP A 289 63.22 14.52 -26.20
C ASP A 289 63.03 14.49 -24.66
N GLY A 290 63.11 13.27 -24.10
CA GLY A 290 63.48 12.93 -22.70
C GLY A 290 62.44 13.04 -21.57
N ASP A 291 62.53 12.31 -20.45
CA ASP A 291 63.22 11.08 -20.04
C ASP A 291 62.77 10.75 -18.58
N LYS A 292 62.85 9.46 -18.22
CA LYS A 292 63.12 8.83 -16.90
C LYS A 292 62.34 9.13 -15.59
N GLY A 293 61.75 8.02 -15.09
CA GLY A 293 62.21 7.27 -13.88
C GLY A 293 61.57 7.65 -12.53
N ARG A 294 61.66 6.87 -11.43
CA ARG A 294 62.06 5.49 -11.09
C ARG A 294 61.76 5.34 -9.56
N SER A 295 61.48 4.11 -9.09
CA SER A 295 61.60 3.59 -7.68
C SER A 295 60.71 4.19 -6.58
N GLY A 296 60.29 3.48 -5.52
CA GLY A 296 60.50 2.10 -5.08
C GLY A 296 60.11 1.93 -3.59
N ASN A 297 59.85 0.68 -3.19
CA ASN A 297 60.10 0.05 -1.87
C ASN A 297 59.40 0.56 -0.58
N SER A 298 58.66 -0.31 0.14
CA SER A 298 59.20 -1.26 1.17
C SER A 298 58.23 -1.61 2.33
N THR A 299 58.28 -2.87 2.81
CA THR A 299 58.23 -3.42 4.21
C THR A 299 57.12 -3.00 5.21
N GLN A 300 56.69 -3.74 6.25
CA GLN A 300 56.79 -5.12 6.77
C GLN A 300 55.95 -5.13 8.08
N GLY A 301 55.48 -6.31 8.53
CA GLY A 301 55.26 -6.61 9.96
C GLY A 301 53.82 -7.04 10.31
N LYS A 302 53.51 -8.31 10.63
CA LYS A 302 53.87 -9.23 11.74
C LYS A 302 52.94 -9.14 12.97
N ARG A 303 52.41 -10.34 13.31
CA ARG A 303 52.08 -10.91 14.64
C ARG A 303 50.76 -10.48 15.30
N LYS A 304 50.06 -11.29 16.10
CA LYS A 304 49.94 -12.75 16.37
C LYS A 304 48.98 -12.84 17.59
N ASN A 305 48.12 -13.87 17.61
CA ASN A 305 47.55 -14.56 18.80
C ASN A 305 46.63 -13.72 19.73
N GLY A 306 45.52 -14.19 20.30
CA GLY A 306 44.99 -15.53 20.55
C GLY A 306 44.47 -15.59 22.01
N LEU A 307 43.54 -16.53 22.29
CA LEU A 307 43.09 -17.02 23.61
C LEU A 307 42.06 -16.13 24.36
N ASP A 308 41.04 -16.62 25.07
CA ASP A 308 40.38 -17.93 25.24
C ASP A 308 39.20 -17.74 26.23
N LEU A 309 38.22 -18.67 26.21
CA LEU A 309 37.39 -19.16 27.34
C LEU A 309 36.41 -18.18 28.05
N ASP A 310 35.30 -18.59 28.68
CA ASP A 310 34.36 -19.73 28.64
C ASP A 310 33.32 -19.43 29.76
N LYS A 311 32.06 -19.86 29.57
CA LYS A 311 31.03 -20.21 30.59
C LYS A 311 30.62 -19.19 31.68
N THR A 312 29.30 -18.96 31.83
CA THR A 312 28.50 -19.64 32.88
C THR A 312 26.98 -19.55 32.60
N ALA A 313 26.27 -20.63 32.89
CA ALA A 313 24.80 -20.74 32.92
C ALA A 313 24.29 -20.79 34.37
N MET A 314 23.05 -20.35 34.63
CA MET A 314 22.11 -20.76 35.71
C MET A 314 20.94 -19.75 35.76
N THR A 315 19.71 -19.97 36.23
CA THR A 315 18.76 -21.09 36.37
C THR A 315 17.40 -20.43 36.73
N LYS A 316 16.30 -21.04 36.28
CA LYS A 316 14.87 -20.75 36.56
C LYS A 316 14.52 -20.51 38.04
N LYS A 317 13.48 -19.70 38.31
CA LYS A 317 12.28 -20.05 39.12
C LYS A 317 11.25 -18.91 39.27
N SER A 318 10.02 -19.19 38.85
CA SER A 318 8.75 -18.68 39.45
C SER A 318 8.46 -19.50 40.75
N PRO A 319 7.48 -19.18 41.64
CA PRO A 319 6.04 -19.02 41.31
C PRO A 319 5.17 -18.13 42.26
N SER A 320 3.85 -18.14 41.96
CA SER A 320 2.66 -18.19 42.84
C SER A 320 1.94 -16.90 43.33
N ASP A 321 0.71 -16.74 42.78
CA ASP A 321 -0.62 -16.70 43.43
C ASP A 321 -0.88 -16.01 44.77
N THR A 322 -1.88 -15.13 44.77
CA THR A 322 -2.93 -14.84 45.80
C THR A 322 -3.71 -13.60 45.31
N SER A 323 -4.99 -13.29 45.56
CA SER A 323 -6.20 -13.94 46.11
C SER A 323 -7.35 -12.91 46.03
N LYS A 324 -8.60 -13.36 45.82
CA LYS A 324 -9.91 -12.89 46.36
C LYS A 324 -10.15 -11.42 46.77
N SER A 325 -11.31 -10.88 46.34
CA SER A 325 -12.38 -10.23 47.17
C SER A 325 -13.40 -9.56 46.24
N ASP A 326 -14.66 -10.00 46.17
CA ASP A 326 -15.83 -9.61 46.99
C ASP A 326 -16.61 -8.37 46.49
N ALA A 327 -17.92 -8.50 46.70
CA ALA A 327 -19.04 -7.73 46.19
C ALA A 327 -19.03 -6.22 46.50
N ASN A 328 -19.71 -5.43 45.65
CA ASN A 328 -20.76 -4.55 46.18
C ASN A 328 -21.82 -4.12 45.15
N LYS A 329 -23.05 -4.00 45.66
CA LYS A 329 -24.26 -3.47 45.04
C LYS A 329 -24.18 -1.95 44.84
N GLY A 330 -24.88 -1.45 43.83
CA GLY A 330 -25.22 -0.03 43.70
C GLY A 330 -26.24 0.19 42.58
N ASP A 331 -27.52 0.03 42.90
CA ASP A 331 -28.63 0.59 42.13
C ASP A 331 -28.58 2.11 42.23
N GLU A 332 -28.55 2.83 41.10
CA GLU A 332 -29.06 4.19 41.03
C GLU A 332 -29.72 4.46 39.67
N LYS A 333 -31.06 4.64 39.74
CA LYS A 333 -31.89 5.23 38.68
C LYS A 333 -31.79 6.75 38.75
N ARG A 334 -31.92 7.39 37.57
CA ARG A 334 -32.45 8.75 37.23
C ARG A 334 -31.54 9.37 36.16
N ASP A 335 -31.98 10.11 35.15
CA ASP A 335 -33.30 10.56 34.73
C ASP A 335 -33.21 10.89 33.23
N CYS A 336 -34.37 10.83 32.58
CA CYS A 336 -34.60 11.29 31.23
C CYS A 336 -34.33 12.80 31.09
N ILE A 337 -33.65 13.22 30.03
CA ILE A 337 -33.88 14.54 29.42
C ILE A 337 -34.01 14.34 27.91
N VAL A 338 -35.21 14.60 27.43
CA VAL A 338 -35.58 14.87 26.05
C VAL A 338 -35.52 16.39 25.89
N PHE A 339 -34.76 16.88 24.92
CA PHE A 339 -35.18 17.86 23.91
C PHE A 339 -34.16 17.89 22.78
#